data_AF-A0A4Q0Y3M5-F1
#
_entry.id   AF-A0A4Q0Y3M5-F1
#
_cell.length_a   1.000
_cell.length_b   1.000
_cell.length_c   1.000
_cell.angle_alpha   90.00
_cell.angle_beta   90.00
_cell.angle_gamma   90.00
#
_symmetry.space_group_name_H-M   'P 1'
#
loop_
_entity.id
_entity.type
_entity.pdbx_description
1 polymer ?
#
loop_
_entity_poly.entity_id
_entity_poly.type
_entity_poly.pdbx_seq_one_letter_code
_entity_poly.pdbx_strand_id
1 'polypeptide(L)'
;DYLFNDVSYKDYLVEKNNVKNSQFAQPLFEYHSACPGCGETPYITLATQLFGDRMMIANATGCSSIYSASAPSTPYTKNEKGKGPAWANSLFEDTAEFGYGMHAANETIRNRIARIMLKSMDEVSNPLKVLYKEWLEHRNNGVKTQEIRDKLVPQLENNQDQNGVKELLSLRKYLVRKSQWMIGGDGWAYDIGYGGVDHVLSTGENVNILVVDTEVYSNTGGQSSKAARAGSIADFTNDGKPNAKKDLGYISMTYGNI
;
A
#
# COMPACT_ATOMS: atom_id res chain seq x y z
N ASP A 1 24.52 -16.64 -8.62
CA ASP A 1 23.55 -17.46 -9.36
C ASP A 1 22.80 -18.44 -8.47
N TYR A 2 23.47 -19.34 -7.72
CA TYR A 2 22.78 -20.35 -6.89
C TYR A 2 21.70 -19.77 -5.95
N LEU A 3 21.98 -18.68 -5.25
CA LEU A 3 21.00 -18.04 -4.35
C LEU A 3 19.73 -17.55 -5.07
N PHE A 4 19.82 -17.20 -6.36
CA PHE A 4 18.68 -16.68 -7.12
C PHE A 4 17.94 -17.77 -7.88
N ASN A 5 18.64 -18.83 -8.27
CA ASN A 5 18.10 -19.89 -9.13
C ASN A 5 17.65 -21.13 -8.35
N ASP A 6 18.23 -21.38 -7.16
CA ASP A 6 18.06 -22.64 -6.43
C ASP A 6 17.44 -22.46 -5.04
N VAL A 7 17.35 -21.22 -4.53
CA VAL A 7 16.78 -20.93 -3.20
C VAL A 7 15.38 -20.34 -3.33
N SER A 8 14.40 -21.08 -2.82
CA SER A 8 13.01 -20.60 -2.70
C SER A 8 12.72 -19.91 -1.37
N TYR A 9 11.77 -18.99 -1.44
CA TYR A 9 11.18 -18.32 -0.27
C TYR A 9 10.32 -19.29 0.54
N LYS A 10 10.23 -19.06 1.86
CA LYS A 10 9.69 -20.02 2.84
C LYS A 10 8.61 -19.41 3.74
N ASP A 11 7.98 -18.34 3.29
CA ASP A 11 6.93 -17.66 4.04
C ASP A 11 5.62 -18.45 4.18
N TYR A 12 5.53 -19.62 3.53
CA TYR A 12 4.46 -20.60 3.77
C TYR A 12 4.71 -21.48 5.02
N LEU A 13 5.94 -21.52 5.55
CA LEU A 13 6.29 -22.33 6.72
C LEU A 13 6.06 -21.62 8.06
N VAL A 14 6.08 -20.29 8.05
CA VAL A 14 6.01 -19.46 9.27
C VAL A 14 5.24 -18.18 9.04
N GLU A 15 4.57 -17.70 10.10
CA GLU A 15 3.92 -16.40 10.07
C GLU A 15 4.93 -15.26 10.04
N LYS A 16 4.63 -14.22 9.26
CA LYS A 16 5.46 -13.01 9.08
C LYS A 16 5.31 -12.01 10.25
N ASN A 17 5.28 -12.52 11.48
CA ASN A 17 4.91 -11.77 12.69
C ASN A 17 6.11 -11.30 13.53
N ASN A 18 7.33 -11.57 13.08
CA ASN A 18 8.56 -11.15 13.75
C ASN A 18 9.68 -10.89 12.74
N VAL A 19 10.76 -10.26 13.20
CA VAL A 19 11.91 -9.86 12.39
C VAL A 19 12.51 -11.02 11.60
N LYS A 20 12.73 -12.18 12.23
CA LYS A 20 13.33 -13.34 11.56
C LYS A 20 12.41 -13.87 10.47
N ASN A 21 11.13 -14.06 10.80
CA ASN A 21 10.18 -14.70 9.91
C ASN A 21 9.79 -13.83 8.72
N SER A 22 9.75 -12.50 8.88
CA SER A 22 9.48 -11.59 7.75
C SER A 22 10.54 -11.73 6.66
N GLN A 23 11.79 -12.09 7.01
CA GLN A 23 12.87 -12.28 6.04
C GLN A 23 12.80 -13.60 5.26
N PHE A 24 11.90 -14.53 5.62
CA PHE A 24 11.60 -15.68 4.76
C PHE A 24 10.63 -15.36 3.63
N ALA A 25 10.00 -14.18 3.67
CA ALA A 25 9.14 -13.68 2.60
C ALA A 25 9.95 -13.00 1.52
N GLN A 26 9.52 -13.19 0.28
CA GLN A 26 10.10 -12.51 -0.87
C GLN A 26 10.00 -10.98 -0.71
N PRO A 27 11.12 -10.24 -0.77
CA PRO A 27 11.07 -8.80 -0.93
C PRO A 27 10.49 -8.48 -2.32
N LEU A 28 9.49 -7.60 -2.39
CA LEU A 28 8.91 -7.16 -3.66
C LEU A 28 9.34 -5.74 -4.03
N PHE A 29 10.41 -5.27 -3.39
CA PHE A 29 11.12 -4.05 -3.67
C PHE A 29 12.63 -4.32 -3.51
N GLU A 30 13.31 -4.50 -4.64
CA GLU A 30 14.70 -4.97 -4.73
C GLU A 30 15.48 -4.25 -5.83
N TYR A 31 16.80 -4.13 -5.68
CA TYR A 31 17.70 -3.48 -6.66
C TYR A 31 17.32 -2.03 -7.04
N HIS A 32 16.80 -1.27 -6.07
CA HIS A 32 16.51 0.15 -6.21
C HIS A 32 17.78 0.99 -6.46
N SER A 33 17.62 2.16 -7.06
CA SER A 33 18.75 3.08 -7.35
C SER A 33 19.06 4.07 -6.22
N ALA A 34 18.53 3.84 -5.01
CA ALA A 34 18.85 4.67 -3.84
C ALA A 34 20.34 4.59 -3.47
N CYS A 35 20.82 5.58 -2.69
CA CYS A 35 22.20 5.63 -2.22
C CYS A 35 22.62 4.36 -1.44
N PRO A 36 23.92 3.98 -1.45
CA PRO A 36 24.42 2.93 -0.57
C PRO A 36 24.11 3.22 0.90
N GLY A 37 23.42 2.28 1.56
CA GLY A 37 22.99 2.48 2.95
C GLY A 37 21.84 3.48 3.12
N CYS A 38 21.04 3.74 2.08
CA CYS A 38 19.85 4.58 2.17
C CYS A 38 18.95 4.15 3.33
N GLY A 39 18.59 5.10 4.19
CA GLY A 39 17.72 4.86 5.35
C GLY A 39 16.24 4.65 4.99
N GLU A 40 15.82 4.96 3.76
CA GLU A 40 14.41 4.89 3.36
C GLU A 40 13.97 3.48 2.94
N THR A 41 14.80 2.82 2.15
CA THR A 41 14.41 1.60 1.42
C THR A 41 14.16 0.37 2.30
N PRO A 42 14.83 0.16 3.46
CA PRO A 42 14.53 -0.98 4.32
C PRO A 42 13.07 -1.01 4.81
N TYR A 43 12.46 0.15 5.05
CA TYR A 43 11.06 0.26 5.48
C TYR A 43 10.09 -0.16 4.36
N ILE A 44 10.36 0.29 3.13
CA ILE A 44 9.55 -0.08 1.95
C ILE A 44 9.70 -1.57 1.67
N THR A 45 10.93 -2.11 1.68
CA THR A 45 11.18 -3.55 1.50
C THR A 45 10.39 -4.37 2.51
N LEU A 46 10.45 -4.05 3.81
CA LEU A 46 9.69 -4.75 4.83
C LEU A 46 8.17 -4.67 4.60
N ALA A 47 7.65 -3.48 4.26
CA ALA A 47 6.24 -3.30 3.96
C ALA A 47 5.79 -4.21 2.80
N THR A 48 6.62 -4.35 1.76
CA THR A 48 6.31 -5.26 0.63
C THR A 48 6.37 -6.74 1.00
N GLN A 49 7.25 -7.16 1.92
CA GLN A 49 7.29 -8.55 2.42
C GLN A 49 5.99 -8.93 3.16
N LEU A 50 5.42 -7.97 3.89
CA LEU A 50 4.22 -8.16 4.70
C LEU A 50 2.92 -8.05 3.88
N PHE A 51 2.82 -7.08 2.97
CA PHE A 51 1.55 -6.72 2.31
C PHE A 51 1.62 -6.67 0.79
N GLY A 52 2.79 -6.88 0.18
CA GLY A 52 3.06 -6.58 -1.23
C GLY A 52 2.22 -7.37 -2.23
N ASP A 53 1.68 -8.53 -1.85
CA ASP A 53 0.81 -9.33 -2.71
C ASP A 53 -0.59 -8.73 -2.97
N ARG A 54 -0.98 -7.73 -2.17
CA ARG A 54 -2.24 -6.98 -2.25
C ARG A 54 -2.05 -5.47 -2.04
N MET A 55 -0.82 -4.97 -2.12
CA MET A 55 -0.48 -3.57 -1.90
C MET A 55 -0.78 -2.71 -3.14
N MET A 56 -1.32 -1.52 -2.89
CA MET A 56 -1.37 -0.42 -3.86
C MET A 56 -0.64 0.77 -3.25
N ILE A 57 0.22 1.42 -4.03
CA ILE A 57 1.09 2.51 -3.58
C ILE A 57 0.78 3.76 -4.40
N ALA A 58 0.35 4.81 -3.71
CA ALA A 58 0.47 6.18 -4.18
C ALA A 58 1.76 6.75 -3.58
N ASN A 59 2.71 7.16 -4.41
CA ASN A 59 4.01 7.64 -3.95
C ASN A 59 4.15 9.13 -4.25
N ALA A 60 4.54 9.91 -3.25
CA ALA A 60 4.85 11.33 -3.42
C ALA A 60 6.15 11.50 -4.18
N THR A 61 6.22 12.59 -4.94
CA THR A 61 7.44 12.99 -5.63
C THR A 61 8.53 13.31 -4.60
N GLY A 62 9.70 12.71 -4.74
CA GLY A 62 10.82 12.82 -3.81
C GLY A 62 11.82 11.69 -4.03
N CYS A 63 12.76 11.47 -3.10
CA CYS A 63 13.73 10.37 -3.22
C CYS A 63 13.00 9.04 -3.46
N SER A 64 11.92 8.81 -2.71
CA SER A 64 11.12 7.60 -2.85
C SER A 64 10.47 7.38 -4.20
N SER A 65 10.12 8.41 -4.96
CA SER A 65 9.69 8.20 -6.36
C SER A 65 10.87 8.00 -7.30
N ILE A 66 11.99 8.72 -7.08
CA ILE A 66 13.19 8.62 -7.92
C ILE A 66 13.78 7.22 -7.89
N TYR A 67 14.03 6.65 -6.71
CA TYR A 67 14.61 5.32 -6.63
C TYR A 67 13.60 4.19 -6.94
N SER A 68 12.31 4.52 -7.05
CA SER A 68 11.22 3.57 -7.31
C SER A 68 10.76 3.50 -8.76
N ALA A 69 10.99 4.54 -9.57
CA ALA A 69 10.42 4.62 -10.92
C ALA A 69 11.19 5.52 -11.89
N SER A 70 12.50 5.66 -11.71
CA SER A 70 13.35 6.32 -12.72
C SER A 70 13.55 5.40 -13.92
N ALA A 71 12.77 5.63 -14.97
CA ALA A 71 12.80 4.85 -16.19
C ALA A 71 14.23 4.71 -16.75
N PRO A 72 14.62 3.52 -17.23
CA PRO A 72 13.78 2.35 -17.48
C PRO A 72 13.68 1.36 -16.30
N SER A 73 14.28 1.64 -15.14
CA SER A 73 14.37 0.69 -14.04
C SER A 73 13.23 0.84 -13.03
N THR A 74 12.62 -0.29 -12.64
CA THR A 74 11.62 -0.33 -11.57
C THR A 74 11.95 -1.44 -10.58
N PRO A 75 12.28 -1.14 -9.31
CA PRO A 75 12.61 -2.13 -8.29
C PRO A 75 11.42 -2.90 -7.73
N TYR A 76 10.19 -2.46 -8.00
CA TYR A 76 9.00 -3.23 -7.62
C TYR A 76 8.85 -4.46 -8.51
N THR A 77 8.72 -5.63 -7.89
CA THR A 77 8.61 -6.91 -8.60
C THR A 77 7.34 -7.68 -8.20
N LYS A 78 7.15 -8.84 -8.81
CA LYS A 78 6.04 -9.76 -8.53
C LYS A 78 6.57 -11.01 -7.85
N ASN A 79 5.74 -11.61 -7.01
CA ASN A 79 5.96 -12.94 -6.50
C ASN A 79 5.67 -14.02 -7.56
N GLU A 80 5.93 -15.29 -7.21
CA GLU A 80 5.70 -16.46 -8.07
C GLU A 80 4.23 -16.59 -8.56
N LYS A 81 3.27 -16.00 -7.84
CA LYS A 81 1.85 -15.96 -8.23
C LYS A 81 1.52 -14.80 -9.17
N GLY A 82 2.52 -14.05 -9.64
CA GLY A 82 2.38 -12.88 -10.48
C GLY A 82 1.79 -11.65 -9.77
N LYS A 83 1.80 -11.63 -8.43
CA LYS A 83 1.23 -10.56 -7.60
C LYS A 83 2.34 -9.69 -7.03
N GLY A 84 2.16 -8.38 -7.04
CA GLY A 84 3.08 -7.43 -6.44
C GLY A 84 2.44 -6.07 -6.28
N PRO A 85 3.17 -5.11 -5.68
CA PRO A 85 2.66 -3.76 -5.47
C PRO A 85 2.28 -3.11 -6.81
N ALA A 86 1.06 -2.58 -6.89
CA ALA A 86 0.70 -1.65 -7.95
C ALA A 86 1.14 -0.25 -7.53
N TRP A 87 2.14 0.31 -8.22
CA TRP A 87 2.76 1.59 -7.85
C TRP A 87 2.37 2.69 -8.84
N ALA A 88 2.10 3.89 -8.33
CA ALA A 88 1.97 5.09 -9.12
C ALA A 88 2.44 6.33 -8.34
N ASN A 89 3.01 7.29 -9.07
CA ASN A 89 3.30 8.64 -8.60
C ASN A 89 2.43 9.61 -9.40
N SER A 90 1.65 10.43 -8.69
CA SER A 90 0.89 11.53 -9.30
C SER A 90 1.76 12.78 -9.29
N LEU A 91 1.63 13.61 -8.24
CA LEU A 91 2.44 14.81 -8.04
C LEU A 91 3.07 14.82 -6.64
N PHE A 92 3.73 15.91 -6.31
CA PHE A 92 4.38 16.08 -5.01
C PHE A 92 3.34 16.37 -3.92
N GLU A 93 2.35 17.20 -4.25
CA GLU A 93 1.39 17.79 -3.35
C GLU A 93 0.15 16.91 -3.08
N ASP A 94 -0.22 16.01 -3.99
CA ASP A 94 -1.55 15.38 -4.03
C ASP A 94 -1.57 13.90 -3.62
N THR A 95 -0.49 13.39 -3.04
CA THR A 95 -0.32 11.93 -2.86
C THR A 95 -1.34 11.31 -1.91
N ALA A 96 -1.77 12.06 -0.89
CA ALA A 96 -2.77 11.58 0.06
C ALA A 96 -4.13 11.41 -0.67
N GLU A 97 -4.55 12.44 -1.37
CA GLU A 97 -5.79 12.52 -2.14
C GLU A 97 -5.79 11.50 -3.29
N PHE A 98 -4.65 11.35 -3.96
CA PHE A 98 -4.45 10.37 -5.02
C PHE A 98 -4.62 8.94 -4.50
N GLY A 99 -3.95 8.60 -3.40
CA GLY A 99 -4.10 7.31 -2.73
C GLY A 99 -5.52 7.08 -2.21
N TYR A 100 -6.18 8.13 -1.71
CA TYR A 100 -7.56 8.07 -1.28
C TYR A 100 -8.53 7.79 -2.45
N GLY A 101 -8.29 8.41 -3.60
CA GLY A 101 -9.02 8.13 -4.84
C GLY A 101 -8.88 6.67 -5.29
N MET A 102 -7.68 6.10 -5.21
CA MET A 102 -7.45 4.67 -5.49
C MET A 102 -8.25 3.75 -4.54
N HIS A 103 -8.27 4.09 -3.25
CA HIS A 103 -9.05 3.36 -2.24
C HIS A 103 -10.56 3.44 -2.54
N ALA A 104 -11.09 4.64 -2.76
CA ALA A 104 -12.49 4.87 -3.09
C ALA A 104 -12.92 4.13 -4.37
N ALA A 105 -12.07 4.08 -5.39
CA ALA A 105 -12.33 3.33 -6.62
C ALA A 105 -12.42 1.82 -6.36
N ASN A 106 -11.51 1.25 -5.57
CA ASN A 106 -11.56 -0.15 -5.17
C ASN A 106 -12.83 -0.46 -4.38
N GLU A 107 -13.15 0.38 -3.39
CA GLU A 107 -14.34 0.19 -2.55
C GLU A 107 -15.64 0.30 -3.34
N THR A 108 -15.70 1.18 -4.34
CA THR A 108 -16.84 1.30 -5.26
C THR A 108 -17.08 -0.01 -6.02
N ILE A 109 -16.02 -0.63 -6.55
CA ILE A 109 -16.14 -1.90 -7.28
C ILE A 109 -16.50 -3.04 -6.31
N ARG A 110 -15.94 -3.04 -5.12
CA ARG A 110 -16.24 -4.05 -4.08
C ARG A 110 -17.68 -3.90 -3.55
N ASN A 111 -18.24 -2.70 -3.53
CA ASN A 111 -19.66 -2.46 -3.26
C ASN A 111 -20.54 -3.02 -4.37
N ARG A 112 -20.12 -2.91 -5.64
CA ARG A 112 -20.80 -3.57 -6.76
C ARG A 112 -20.79 -5.10 -6.62
N ILE A 113 -19.65 -5.70 -6.26
CA ILE A 113 -19.55 -7.14 -5.97
C ILE A 113 -20.57 -7.55 -4.89
N ALA A 114 -20.61 -6.82 -3.76
CA ALA A 114 -21.54 -7.10 -2.67
C ALA A 114 -23.01 -7.06 -3.14
N ARG A 115 -23.37 -6.05 -3.94
CA ARG A 115 -24.73 -5.92 -4.50
C ARG A 115 -25.09 -7.09 -5.42
N ILE A 116 -24.16 -7.54 -6.27
CA ILE A 116 -24.40 -8.69 -7.15
C ILE A 116 -24.62 -9.95 -6.30
N MET A 117 -23.73 -10.21 -5.33
CA MET A 117 -23.84 -11.36 -4.43
C MET A 117 -25.16 -11.38 -3.66
N LEU A 118 -25.60 -10.23 -3.14
CA LEU A 118 -26.87 -10.11 -2.41
C LEU A 118 -28.08 -10.34 -3.32
N LYS A 119 -28.06 -9.80 -4.55
CA LYS A 119 -29.17 -9.93 -5.49
C LYS A 119 -29.34 -11.35 -6.05
N SER A 120 -28.24 -12.05 -6.32
CA SER A 120 -28.29 -13.40 -6.89
C SER A 120 -28.19 -14.51 -5.84
N MET A 121 -28.11 -14.16 -4.55
CA MET A 121 -27.88 -15.11 -3.44
C MET A 121 -28.82 -16.32 -3.51
N ASP A 122 -30.11 -16.11 -3.76
CA ASP A 122 -31.12 -17.17 -3.75
C ASP A 122 -31.28 -17.92 -5.06
N GLU A 123 -30.57 -17.48 -6.11
CA GLU A 123 -30.63 -18.04 -7.47
C GLU A 123 -29.37 -18.83 -7.84
N VAL A 124 -28.38 -18.89 -6.93
CA VAL A 124 -27.12 -19.63 -7.13
C VAL A 124 -27.08 -20.93 -6.31
N SER A 125 -26.17 -21.81 -6.68
CA SER A 125 -25.93 -23.08 -5.97
C SER A 125 -25.54 -22.87 -4.50
N ASN A 126 -25.83 -23.86 -3.65
CA ASN A 126 -25.47 -23.82 -2.23
C ASN A 126 -23.98 -23.53 -1.95
N PRO A 127 -23.01 -24.11 -2.70
CA PRO A 127 -21.59 -23.77 -2.53
C PRO A 127 -21.28 -22.28 -2.76
N LEU A 128 -21.87 -21.66 -3.80
CA LEU A 128 -21.71 -20.23 -4.06
C LEU A 128 -22.37 -19.39 -2.98
N LYS A 129 -23.60 -19.74 -2.55
CA LYS A 129 -24.32 -19.06 -1.47
C LYS A 129 -23.51 -19.00 -0.18
N VAL A 130 -22.82 -20.09 0.18
CA VAL A 130 -21.93 -20.13 1.37
C VAL A 130 -20.75 -19.18 1.21
N LEU A 131 -20.05 -19.22 0.08
CA LEU A 131 -18.88 -18.37 -0.17
C LEU A 131 -19.24 -16.88 -0.30
N TYR A 132 -20.42 -16.55 -0.85
CA TYR A 132 -20.92 -15.18 -0.89
C TYR A 132 -21.15 -14.63 0.52
N LYS A 133 -21.79 -15.41 1.40
CA LYS A 133 -22.00 -15.03 2.80
C LYS A 133 -20.68 -14.82 3.53
N GLU A 134 -19.73 -15.77 3.40
CA GLU A 134 -18.41 -15.66 4.01
C GLU A 134 -17.65 -14.42 3.50
N TRP A 135 -17.74 -14.12 2.19
CA TRP A 135 -17.12 -12.93 1.62
C TRP A 135 -17.75 -11.63 2.14
N LEU A 136 -19.08 -11.57 2.25
CA LEU A 136 -19.80 -10.39 2.75
C LEU A 136 -19.45 -10.11 4.22
N GLU A 137 -19.39 -11.15 5.05
CA GLU A 137 -19.01 -11.06 6.47
C GLU A 137 -17.56 -10.60 6.65
N HIS A 138 -16.63 -11.18 5.89
CA HIS A 138 -15.20 -10.90 6.02
C HIS A 138 -14.66 -9.92 4.98
N ARG A 139 -15.54 -9.15 4.34
CA ARG A 139 -15.19 -8.19 3.28
C ARG A 139 -14.04 -7.27 3.71
N ASN A 140 -13.99 -6.89 4.97
CA ASN A 140 -12.95 -5.97 5.46
C ASN A 140 -11.66 -6.68 5.92
N ASN A 141 -11.48 -7.98 5.69
CA ASN A 141 -10.25 -8.69 6.03
C ASN A 141 -9.47 -9.09 4.77
N GLY A 142 -8.28 -8.51 4.59
CA GLY A 142 -7.41 -8.75 3.43
C GLY A 142 -7.01 -10.22 3.27
N VAL A 143 -6.50 -10.84 4.33
CA VAL A 143 -6.05 -12.24 4.31
C VAL A 143 -7.24 -13.18 4.07
N LYS A 144 -8.34 -12.95 4.80
CA LYS A 144 -9.53 -13.78 4.69
C LYS A 144 -10.18 -13.69 3.30
N THR A 145 -10.24 -12.50 2.71
CA THR A 145 -10.73 -12.35 1.33
C THR A 145 -9.80 -12.97 0.27
N GLN A 146 -8.50 -13.15 0.55
CA GLN A 146 -7.61 -13.94 -0.31
C GLN A 146 -7.94 -15.43 -0.26
N GLU A 147 -8.15 -16.00 0.94
CA GLU A 147 -8.57 -17.39 1.11
C GLU A 147 -9.90 -17.66 0.42
N ILE A 148 -10.87 -16.76 0.61
CA ILE A 148 -12.21 -16.88 0.01
C ILE A 148 -12.10 -16.78 -1.51
N ARG A 149 -11.31 -15.85 -2.06
CA ARG A 149 -11.06 -15.78 -3.52
C ARG A 149 -10.58 -17.11 -4.08
N ASP A 150 -9.62 -17.78 -3.40
CA ASP A 150 -9.04 -19.03 -3.91
C ASP A 150 -10.05 -20.17 -3.99
N LYS A 151 -11.09 -20.15 -3.15
CA LYS A 151 -12.22 -21.07 -3.23
C LYS A 151 -13.30 -20.60 -4.20
N LEU A 152 -13.56 -19.30 -4.22
CA LEU A 152 -14.68 -18.69 -4.94
C LEU A 152 -14.45 -18.61 -6.45
N VAL A 153 -13.25 -18.23 -6.90
CA VAL A 153 -12.97 -18.05 -8.34
C VAL A 153 -13.21 -19.35 -9.14
N PRO A 154 -12.71 -20.52 -8.71
CA PRO A 154 -13.01 -21.78 -9.40
C PRO A 154 -14.53 -22.11 -9.43
N GLN A 155 -15.27 -21.77 -8.38
CA GLN A 155 -16.72 -21.95 -8.36
C GLN A 155 -17.42 -21.01 -9.34
N LEU A 156 -16.99 -19.75 -9.45
CA LEU A 156 -17.52 -18.82 -10.44
C LEU A 156 -17.23 -19.29 -11.87
N GLU A 157 -16.04 -19.84 -12.13
CA GLU A 157 -15.66 -20.36 -13.46
C GLU A 157 -16.53 -21.54 -13.91
N ASN A 158 -16.91 -22.41 -12.97
CA ASN A 158 -17.72 -23.61 -13.24
C ASN A 158 -19.24 -23.37 -13.30
N ASN A 159 -19.73 -22.19 -12.89
CA ASN A 159 -21.17 -21.90 -12.73
C ASN A 159 -21.58 -20.61 -13.46
N GLN A 160 -20.93 -20.29 -14.59
CA GLN A 160 -21.12 -19.02 -15.32
C GLN A 160 -22.54 -18.81 -15.90
N ASP A 161 -23.33 -19.86 -16.00
CA ASP A 161 -24.73 -19.84 -16.41
C ASP A 161 -25.66 -19.27 -15.32
N GLN A 162 -25.24 -19.28 -14.05
CA GLN A 162 -26.05 -18.78 -12.94
C GLN A 162 -26.03 -17.25 -12.84
N ASN A 163 -27.13 -16.69 -12.32
CA ASN A 163 -27.34 -15.25 -12.30
C ASN A 163 -26.22 -14.51 -11.54
N GLY A 164 -25.72 -13.42 -12.14
CA GLY A 164 -24.64 -12.60 -11.60
C GLY A 164 -23.22 -13.21 -11.64
N VAL A 165 -23.06 -14.51 -11.92
CA VAL A 165 -21.75 -15.19 -11.84
C VAL A 165 -20.75 -14.66 -12.88
N LYS A 166 -21.17 -14.49 -14.13
CA LYS A 166 -20.31 -13.90 -15.19
C LYS A 166 -19.81 -12.50 -14.82
N GLU A 167 -20.68 -11.68 -14.23
CA GLU A 167 -20.33 -10.34 -13.80
C GLU A 167 -19.31 -10.38 -12.65
N LEU A 168 -19.53 -11.22 -11.63
CA LEU A 168 -18.59 -11.42 -10.52
C LEU A 168 -17.23 -11.93 -11.01
N LEU A 169 -17.21 -12.87 -11.95
CA LEU A 169 -15.98 -13.40 -12.53
C LEU A 169 -15.18 -12.32 -13.27
N SER A 170 -15.86 -11.38 -13.93
CA SER A 170 -15.20 -10.21 -14.56
C SER A 170 -14.54 -9.28 -13.54
N LEU A 171 -15.05 -9.24 -12.30
CA LEU A 171 -14.57 -8.39 -11.20
C LEU A 171 -13.61 -9.12 -10.24
N ARG A 172 -13.20 -10.35 -10.54
CA ARG A 172 -12.41 -11.22 -9.64
C ARG A 172 -11.15 -10.59 -9.03
N LYS A 173 -10.53 -9.63 -9.73
CA LYS A 173 -9.33 -8.89 -9.27
C LYS A 173 -9.59 -8.06 -7.99
N TYR A 174 -10.84 -7.72 -7.72
CA TYR A 174 -11.31 -6.88 -6.61
C TYR A 174 -11.93 -7.70 -5.45
N LEU A 175 -12.04 -9.02 -5.57
CA LEU A 175 -12.53 -9.88 -4.48
C LEU A 175 -11.65 -9.72 -3.23
N VAL A 176 -10.35 -9.58 -3.42
CA VAL A 176 -9.39 -9.35 -2.35
C VAL A 176 -9.37 -7.87 -1.96
N ARG A 177 -9.53 -7.60 -0.67
CA ARG A 177 -9.30 -6.27 -0.12
C ARG A 177 -7.83 -5.85 -0.31
N LYS A 178 -7.61 -4.71 -0.96
CA LYS A 178 -6.27 -4.14 -1.16
C LYS A 178 -5.76 -3.46 0.12
N SER A 179 -4.44 -3.42 0.28
CA SER A 179 -3.78 -2.55 1.25
C SER A 179 -3.39 -1.27 0.52
N GLN A 180 -4.10 -0.17 0.77
CA GLN A 180 -3.77 1.12 0.18
C GLN A 180 -2.67 1.80 1.01
N TRP A 181 -1.58 2.21 0.36
CA TRP A 181 -0.45 2.90 0.96
C TRP A 181 -0.20 4.23 0.26
N MET A 182 0.05 5.27 1.05
CA MET A 182 0.61 6.54 0.60
C MET A 182 2.02 6.66 1.19
N ILE A 183 3.02 6.70 0.32
CA ILE A 183 4.43 6.72 0.72
C ILE A 183 5.04 8.05 0.28
N GLY A 184 5.77 8.73 1.16
CA GLY A 184 6.49 9.94 0.79
C GLY A 184 7.46 10.41 1.87
N GLY A 185 8.32 11.37 1.51
CA GLY A 185 9.26 11.98 2.44
C GLY A 185 8.61 13.01 3.36
N ASP A 186 9.38 13.56 4.30
CA ASP A 186 8.89 14.59 5.21
C ASP A 186 8.48 15.88 4.51
N GLY A 187 9.17 16.29 3.43
CA GLY A 187 8.77 17.47 2.66
C GLY A 187 7.37 17.37 2.04
N TRP A 188 6.90 16.16 1.75
CA TRP A 188 5.50 15.96 1.37
C TRP A 188 4.59 16.08 2.60
N ALA A 189 4.82 15.26 3.61
CA ALA A 189 3.87 15.08 4.71
C ALA A 189 3.81 16.25 5.70
N TYR A 190 4.92 16.95 5.93
CA TYR A 190 4.98 18.05 6.88
C TYR A 190 4.67 19.39 6.22
N ASP A 191 4.98 19.53 4.93
CA ASP A 191 4.90 20.78 4.17
C ASP A 191 3.82 20.76 3.09
N ILE A 192 4.17 20.43 1.85
CA ILE A 192 3.33 20.74 0.67
C ILE A 192 2.04 19.92 0.62
N GLY A 193 2.09 18.65 0.99
CA GLY A 193 0.95 17.73 0.98
C GLY A 193 0.26 17.58 2.33
N TYR A 194 0.67 18.34 3.34
CA TYR A 194 0.13 18.19 4.69
C TYR A 194 -1.39 18.39 4.75
N GLY A 195 -1.94 19.35 3.99
CA GLY A 195 -3.39 19.56 3.95
C GLY A 195 -4.15 18.33 3.43
N GLY A 196 -3.60 17.63 2.44
CA GLY A 196 -4.13 16.37 1.93
C GLY A 196 -3.99 15.23 2.94
N VAL A 197 -2.82 15.12 3.58
CA VAL A 197 -2.57 14.13 4.65
C VAL A 197 -3.57 14.30 5.79
N ASP A 198 -3.72 15.52 6.30
CA ASP A 198 -4.67 15.87 7.35
C ASP A 198 -6.11 15.50 6.95
N HIS A 199 -6.55 15.93 5.76
CA HIS A 199 -7.89 15.63 5.28
C HIS A 199 -8.14 14.12 5.16
N VAL A 200 -7.22 13.38 4.56
CA VAL A 200 -7.40 11.94 4.37
C VAL A 200 -7.43 11.20 5.69
N LEU A 201 -6.54 11.51 6.63
CA LEU A 201 -6.56 10.88 7.94
C LEU A 201 -7.87 11.21 8.69
N SER A 202 -8.38 12.44 8.56
CA SER A 202 -9.65 12.85 9.19
C SER A 202 -10.87 12.03 8.73
N THR A 203 -10.79 11.37 7.56
CA THR A 203 -11.92 10.57 7.04
C THR A 203 -12.17 9.28 7.82
N GLY A 204 -11.18 8.78 8.57
CA GLY A 204 -11.24 7.47 9.24
C GLY A 204 -11.28 6.27 8.29
N GLU A 205 -11.05 6.50 6.99
CA GLU A 205 -10.97 5.44 5.99
C GLU A 205 -9.69 4.62 6.17
N ASN A 206 -9.77 3.33 5.88
CA ASN A 206 -8.68 2.41 6.19
C ASN A 206 -7.64 2.39 5.07
N VAL A 207 -6.77 3.38 5.15
CA VAL A 207 -5.57 3.62 4.35
C VAL A 207 -4.34 3.62 5.25
N ASN A 208 -3.15 3.49 4.67
CA ASN A 208 -1.88 3.50 5.40
C ASN A 208 -1.01 4.64 4.88
N ILE A 209 -0.49 5.50 5.75
CA ILE A 209 0.47 6.55 5.37
C ILE A 209 1.83 6.21 5.97
N LEU A 210 2.85 6.07 5.11
CA LEU A 210 4.24 5.88 5.50
C LEU A 210 5.03 7.14 5.14
N VAL A 211 5.37 7.92 6.17
CA VAL A 211 6.27 9.06 6.05
C VAL A 211 7.69 8.59 6.34
N VAL A 212 8.57 8.74 5.35
CA VAL A 212 9.99 8.42 5.50
C VAL A 212 10.75 9.71 5.78
N ASP A 213 10.89 10.01 7.07
CA ASP A 213 11.33 11.32 7.55
C ASP A 213 12.86 11.41 7.59
N THR A 214 13.43 12.14 6.64
CA THR A 214 14.88 12.41 6.57
C THR A 214 15.24 13.77 7.18
N GLU A 215 14.24 14.49 7.69
CA GLU A 215 14.32 15.83 8.28
C GLU A 215 14.80 16.93 7.30
N VAL A 216 14.86 16.63 5.99
CA VAL A 216 15.26 17.56 4.91
C VAL A 216 14.63 17.12 3.57
N TYR A 217 14.58 18.03 2.60
CA TYR A 217 14.19 17.69 1.22
C TYR A 217 15.38 17.02 0.51
N SER A 218 15.60 15.74 0.79
CA SER A 218 16.80 15.01 0.35
C SER A 218 17.01 15.03 -1.18
N ASN A 219 15.94 14.86 -1.96
CA ASN A 219 16.05 14.71 -3.42
C ASN A 219 16.53 15.97 -4.13
N THR A 220 16.10 17.15 -3.66
CA THR A 220 16.32 18.42 -4.34
C THR A 220 17.59 19.13 -3.87
N GLY A 221 18.41 18.50 -3.03
CA GLY A 221 19.68 19.05 -2.55
C GLY A 221 19.77 19.28 -1.05
N GLY A 222 18.76 18.92 -0.27
CA GLY A 222 18.80 19.04 1.19
C GLY A 222 18.30 20.39 1.72
N GLN A 223 17.18 20.87 1.19
CA GLN A 223 16.48 22.05 1.74
C GLN A 223 15.84 21.73 3.09
N SER A 224 15.78 22.72 3.97
CA SER A 224 15.08 22.59 5.25
C SER A 224 13.58 22.35 5.04
N SER A 225 13.02 21.41 5.81
CA SER A 225 11.58 21.16 5.91
C SER A 225 11.00 21.62 7.25
N LYS A 226 9.68 21.55 7.43
CA LYS A 226 9.07 21.67 8.77
C LYS A 226 9.41 20.48 9.70
N ALA A 227 9.94 19.38 9.15
CA ALA A 227 10.40 18.24 9.93
C ALA A 227 11.85 18.38 10.42
N ALA A 228 12.62 19.34 9.89
CA ALA A 228 13.95 19.67 10.38
C ALA A 228 13.92 20.06 11.88
N ARG A 229 14.93 19.62 12.64
CA ARG A 229 15.07 19.92 14.08
C ARG A 229 15.67 21.31 14.33
N ALA A 230 15.46 21.84 15.53
CA ALA A 230 16.12 23.07 15.94
C ALA A 230 17.66 22.91 15.87
N GLY A 231 18.34 23.88 15.29
CA GLY A 231 19.80 23.88 15.12
C GLY A 231 20.32 23.08 13.92
N SER A 232 19.48 22.38 13.16
CA SER A 232 19.94 21.70 11.94
C SER A 232 20.34 22.72 10.87
N ILE A 233 21.45 22.46 10.17
CA ILE A 233 21.91 23.26 9.03
C ILE A 233 21.50 22.52 7.75
N ALA A 234 20.79 23.24 6.88
CA ALA A 234 20.29 22.79 5.59
C ALA A 234 20.08 24.03 4.71
N ASP A 235 19.89 23.86 3.39
CA ASP A 235 19.56 24.98 2.51
C ASP A 235 18.32 25.72 3.06
N PHE A 236 18.38 27.07 3.05
CA PHE A 236 17.43 28.00 3.69
C PHE A 236 17.48 28.09 5.22
N THR A 237 18.36 27.33 5.88
CA THR A 237 18.63 27.38 7.33
C THR A 237 20.13 27.31 7.61
N ASN A 238 20.92 28.12 6.89
CA ASN A 238 22.39 28.08 6.94
C ASN A 238 22.97 28.38 8.34
N ASP A 239 22.28 29.23 9.11
CA ASP A 239 22.65 29.58 10.49
C ASP A 239 22.00 28.66 11.54
N GLY A 240 21.46 27.52 11.10
CA GLY A 240 20.67 26.60 11.91
C GLY A 240 19.19 26.98 11.94
N LYS A 241 18.32 25.98 11.89
CA LYS A 241 16.87 26.19 11.95
C LYS A 241 16.46 26.71 13.34
N PRO A 242 15.78 27.87 13.45
CA PRO A 242 15.44 28.45 14.76
C PRO A 242 14.25 27.74 15.43
N ASN A 243 13.36 27.17 14.63
CA ASN A 243 12.10 26.59 15.11
C ASN A 243 12.25 25.09 15.40
N ALA A 244 11.51 24.60 16.39
CA ALA A 244 11.38 23.17 16.64
C ALA A 244 10.80 22.42 15.44
N LYS A 245 11.00 21.09 15.43
CA LYS A 245 10.36 20.17 14.48
C LYS A 245 8.84 20.22 14.69
N LYS A 246 8.07 20.32 13.60
CA LYS A 246 6.61 20.16 13.66
C LYS A 246 6.29 18.75 14.17
N ASP A 247 5.40 18.62 15.14
CA ASP A 247 5.02 17.30 15.66
C ASP A 247 3.80 16.75 14.91
N LEU A 248 4.06 16.14 13.75
CA LEU A 248 3.01 15.54 12.91
C LEU A 248 2.25 14.44 13.66
N GLY A 249 2.96 13.61 14.43
CA GLY A 249 2.35 12.53 15.20
C GLY A 249 1.37 13.06 16.25
N TYR A 250 1.78 14.07 17.02
CA TYR A 250 0.91 14.71 18.01
C TYR A 250 -0.33 15.32 17.36
N ILE A 251 -0.17 16.07 16.26
CA ILE A 251 -1.30 16.68 15.56
C ILE A 251 -2.28 15.61 15.07
N SER A 252 -1.80 14.54 14.45
CA SER A 252 -2.66 13.43 14.01
C SER A 252 -3.37 12.74 15.17
N MET A 253 -2.72 12.57 16.33
CA MET A 253 -3.36 11.97 17.51
C MET A 253 -4.54 12.77 18.06
N THR A 254 -4.67 14.07 17.73
CA THR A 254 -5.79 14.89 18.21
C THR A 254 -7.16 14.47 17.67
N TYR A 255 -7.21 13.73 16.56
CA TYR A 255 -8.47 13.21 16.01
C TYR A 255 -9.06 12.04 16.84
N GLY A 256 -8.21 11.23 17.48
CA GLY A 256 -8.62 10.11 18.35
C GLY A 256 -9.13 8.85 17.63
N ASN A 257 -9.20 8.84 16.30
CA ASN A 257 -9.70 7.73 15.48
C ASN A 257 -8.80 7.37 14.28
N ILE A 258 -7.58 7.91 14.26
CA ILE A 258 -6.52 7.63 13.27
C ILE A 258 -5.59 6.54 13.80
#